data_AF-A0A8B9NZ22-F1
#
_entry.id   AF-A0A8B9NZ22-F1
#
_cell.length_a   1.000
_cell.length_b   1.000
_cell.length_c   1.000
_cell.angle_alpha   90.00
_cell.angle_beta   90.00
_cell.angle_gamma   90.00
#
_symmetry.space_group_name_H-M   'P 1'
#
loop_
_entity.id
_entity.type
_entity.pdbx_description
1 polymer ?
#
loop_
_entity_poly.entity_id
_entity_poly.type
_entity_poly.pdbx_seq_one_letter_code
_entity_poly.pdbx_strand_id
1 'polypeptide(L)'
;MKLKMHACGDKSLPQTERIYFQVYLPKGNKEKSKPMFFCSNWSIGKVVDCAASLASLKNNNNKSTAQKLRLCHTASGEALPFDHTLETWLSDKEYPLYNGGNIILEYLDNEVLFIEDTESYFS
;
A
#
# COMPACT_ATOMS: atom_id res chain seq x y z
N MET A 1 14.40 13.93 1.45
CA MET A 1 15.21 12.69 1.40
C MET A 1 15.06 11.76 2.62
N LYS A 2 14.32 12.11 3.69
CA LYS A 2 14.16 11.24 4.89
C LYS A 2 13.47 9.90 4.61
N LEU A 3 12.46 9.88 3.73
CA LEU A 3 11.67 8.68 3.45
C LEU A 3 12.52 7.53 2.87
N LYS A 4 13.33 7.79 1.84
CA LYS A 4 14.19 6.74 1.23
C LYS A 4 15.24 6.17 2.19
N MET A 5 15.72 6.97 3.14
CA MET A 5 16.74 6.53 4.12
C MET A 5 16.18 5.55 5.15
N HIS A 6 14.91 5.70 5.53
CA HIS A 6 14.25 4.86 6.54
C HIS A 6 13.37 3.77 5.92
N ALA A 7 13.13 3.81 4.61
CA ALA A 7 12.25 2.87 3.94
C ALA A 7 12.80 1.44 4.00
N CYS A 8 11.95 0.50 4.40
CA CYS A 8 12.24 -0.93 4.36
C CYS A 8 11.56 -1.61 3.16
N GLY A 9 12.15 -2.71 2.69
CA GLY A 9 11.66 -3.45 1.54
C GLY A 9 12.62 -4.59 1.21
N ASP A 10 12.36 -5.28 0.10
CA ASP A 10 13.24 -6.35 -0.37
C ASP A 10 14.59 -5.77 -0.83
N LYS A 11 15.65 -6.02 -0.04
CA LYS A 11 16.98 -5.49 -0.30
C LYS A 11 17.62 -6.03 -1.58
N SER A 12 17.10 -7.13 -2.15
CA SER A 12 17.57 -7.68 -3.43
C SER A 12 17.16 -6.82 -4.63
N LEU A 13 16.12 -5.98 -4.49
CA LEU A 13 15.68 -5.09 -5.57
C LEU A 13 16.74 -4.03 -5.88
N PRO A 14 17.14 -3.84 -7.16
CA PRO A 14 17.99 -2.74 -7.59
C PRO A 14 17.39 -1.38 -7.21
N GLN A 15 18.22 -0.41 -6.84
CA GLN A 15 17.74 0.91 -6.39
C GLN A 15 16.93 1.65 -7.48
N THR A 16 17.26 1.42 -8.75
CA THR A 16 16.56 1.99 -9.91
C THR A 16 15.11 1.51 -10.05
N GLU A 17 14.78 0.34 -9.49
CA GLU A 17 13.45 -0.25 -9.55
C GLU A 17 12.60 0.07 -8.32
N ARG A 18 13.18 0.72 -7.30
CA ARG A 18 12.52 0.99 -6.03
C ARG A 18 11.58 2.19 -6.15
N ILE A 19 10.30 1.91 -5.95
CA ILE A 19 9.24 2.90 -5.77
C ILE A 19 8.97 3.00 -4.28
N TYR A 20 9.10 4.20 -3.73
CA TYR A 20 9.03 4.44 -2.30
C TYR A 20 7.69 5.03 -1.92
N PHE A 21 7.15 4.65 -0.76
CA PHE A 21 5.92 5.23 -0.21
C PHE A 21 6.00 5.38 1.29
N GLN A 22 5.25 6.34 1.83
CA GLN A 22 4.83 6.31 3.22
C GLN A 22 3.56 5.45 3.28
N VAL A 23 3.66 4.27 3.90
CA VAL A 23 2.53 3.34 4.01
C VAL A 23 1.83 3.60 5.32
N TYR A 24 0.62 4.15 5.27
CA TYR A 24 -0.25 4.30 6.42
C TYR A 24 -0.87 2.95 6.75
N LEU A 25 -0.81 2.58 8.02
CA LEU A 25 -1.19 1.26 8.48
C LEU A 25 -2.65 1.26 8.97
N PRO A 26 -3.30 0.08 9.07
CA PRO A 26 -4.68 -0.03 9.52
C PRO A 26 -4.95 0.72 10.82
N LYS A 27 -6.15 1.28 10.96
CA LYS A 27 -6.55 1.96 12.20
C LYS A 27 -6.39 1.02 13.41
N GLY A 28 -5.86 1.55 14.50
CA GLY A 28 -5.58 0.79 15.73
C GLY A 28 -4.26 0.02 15.72
N ASN A 29 -3.48 0.05 14.63
CA ASN A 29 -2.12 -0.46 14.63
C ASN A 29 -1.20 0.40 15.54
N LYS A 30 -0.19 -0.23 16.16
CA LYS A 30 0.75 0.46 17.08
C LYS A 30 1.52 1.59 16.40
N GLU A 31 1.93 1.37 15.15
CA GLU A 31 2.58 2.37 14.31
C GLU A 31 1.55 2.95 13.35
N LYS A 32 1.47 4.28 13.25
CA LYS A 32 0.55 4.96 12.32
C LYS A 32 0.92 4.73 10.85
N SER A 33 2.22 4.80 10.55
CA SER A 33 2.72 4.63 9.20
C SER A 33 4.18 4.18 9.21
N LYS A 34 4.61 3.59 8.09
CA LYS A 34 5.96 3.07 7.91
C LYS A 34 6.45 3.36 6.50
N PRO A 35 7.64 3.95 6.32
CA PRO A 35 8.21 4.13 5.00
C PRO A 35 8.60 2.76 4.43
N MET A 36 8.18 2.48 3.19
CA MET A 36 8.49 1.23 2.49
C MET A 36 8.88 1.47 1.04
N PHE A 37 9.47 0.47 0.39
CA PHE A 37 9.69 0.48 -1.05
C PHE A 37 9.33 -0.86 -1.70
N PHE A 38 8.90 -0.78 -2.95
CA PHE A 38 8.42 -1.91 -3.76
C PHE A 38 8.97 -1.80 -5.19
N CYS A 39 8.82 -2.86 -5.98
CA CYS A 39 9.13 -2.84 -7.41
C CYS A 39 7.89 -2.37 -8.20
N SER A 40 8.07 -1.48 -9.19
CA SER A 40 6.98 -1.02 -10.08
C SER A 40 6.25 -2.15 -10.79
N ASN A 41 6.97 -3.23 -11.12
CA ASN A 41 6.43 -4.33 -11.92
C ASN A 41 5.66 -5.36 -11.08
N TRP A 42 5.57 -5.17 -9.76
CA TRP A 42 4.81 -6.06 -8.90
C TRP A 42 3.31 -5.81 -9.04
N SER A 43 2.53 -6.90 -8.97
CA SER A 43 1.10 -6.79 -8.77
C SER A 43 0.78 -6.14 -7.42
N ILE A 44 -0.36 -5.46 -7.32
CA ILE A 44 -0.81 -4.87 -6.06
C ILE A 44 -0.98 -5.94 -4.98
N GLY A 45 -1.42 -7.15 -5.34
CA GLY A 45 -1.44 -8.29 -4.41
C GLY A 45 -0.07 -8.57 -3.78
N LYS A 46 0.99 -8.61 -4.60
CA LYS A 46 2.36 -8.81 -4.10
C LYS A 46 2.86 -7.63 -3.27
N VAL A 47 2.49 -6.40 -3.61
CA VAL A 47 2.79 -5.21 -2.79
C VAL A 47 2.15 -5.34 -1.42
N VAL A 48 0.86 -5.74 -1.35
CA VAL A 48 0.13 -5.96 -0.10
C VAL A 48 0.76 -7.08 0.73
N ASP A 49 1.12 -8.21 0.13
CA ASP A 49 1.80 -9.32 0.83
C ASP A 49 3.11 -8.86 1.46
N CYS A 50 3.91 -8.11 0.71
CA CYS A 50 5.18 -7.57 1.19
C CYS A 50 4.97 -6.53 2.30
N ALA A 51 4.07 -5.58 2.11
CA ALA A 51 3.75 -4.54 3.09
C ALA A 51 3.23 -5.15 4.41
N ALA A 52 2.35 -6.15 4.31
CA ALA A 52 1.84 -6.87 5.46
C ALA A 52 2.97 -7.56 6.25
N SER A 53 3.89 -8.23 5.56
CA SER A 53 5.06 -8.85 6.19
C SER A 53 5.95 -7.81 6.90
N LEU A 54 6.26 -6.69 6.23
CA LEU A 54 7.10 -5.61 6.77
C LEU A 54 6.47 -4.89 7.96
N ALA A 55 5.13 -4.79 8.01
CA ALA A 55 4.38 -4.20 9.11
C ALA A 55 3.91 -5.23 10.16
N SER A 56 4.25 -6.52 9.99
CA SER A 56 3.77 -7.61 10.85
C SER A 56 2.23 -7.69 10.95
N LEU A 57 1.54 -7.39 9.85
CA LEU A 57 0.09 -7.48 9.72
C LEU A 57 -0.34 -8.86 9.23
N LYS A 58 -1.53 -9.30 9.66
CA LYS A 58 -2.07 -10.61 9.29
C LYS A 58 -2.86 -10.53 7.99
N ASN A 59 -2.23 -10.89 6.88
CA ASN A 59 -2.92 -11.01 5.60
C ASN A 59 -3.62 -12.38 5.48
N ASN A 60 -4.96 -12.41 5.47
CA ASN A 60 -5.77 -13.60 5.22
C ASN A 60 -6.55 -13.49 3.91
N ASN A 61 -6.02 -12.80 2.90
CA ASN A 61 -6.74 -12.57 1.64
C ASN A 61 -7.11 -13.86 0.90
N ASN A 62 -6.51 -15.00 1.24
CA ASN A 62 -6.90 -16.32 0.74
C ASN A 62 -8.18 -16.90 1.39
N LYS A 63 -8.62 -16.38 2.54
CA LYS A 63 -9.86 -16.84 3.22
C LYS A 63 -11.04 -16.01 2.73
N SER A 64 -12.10 -16.67 2.28
CA SER A 64 -13.30 -16.01 1.75
C SER A 64 -14.09 -15.23 2.81
N THR A 65 -14.09 -15.68 4.06
CA THR A 65 -14.88 -15.08 5.16
C THR A 65 -14.13 -14.02 5.96
N ALA A 66 -12.84 -13.79 5.68
CA ALA A 66 -12.05 -12.77 6.35
C ALA A 66 -12.08 -11.46 5.57
N GLN A 67 -11.99 -10.35 6.29
CA GLN A 67 -11.70 -9.05 5.69
C GLN A 67 -10.43 -9.11 4.85
N LYS A 68 -10.42 -8.34 3.77
CA LYS A 68 -9.27 -8.25 2.87
C LYS A 68 -8.40 -7.09 3.30
N LEU A 69 -7.11 -7.36 3.45
CA LEU A 69 -6.10 -6.32 3.54
C LEU A 69 -5.91 -5.73 2.14
N ARG A 70 -6.24 -4.47 1.97
CA ARG A 70 -6.25 -3.77 0.68
C ARG A 70 -5.31 -2.58 0.72
N LEU A 71 -4.68 -2.31 -0.43
CA LEU A 71 -3.93 -1.09 -0.67
C LEU A 71 -4.88 -0.04 -1.25
N CYS A 72 -4.96 1.14 -0.64
CA CYS A 72 -5.90 2.18 -1.01
C CYS A 72 -5.16 3.47 -1.39
N HIS A 73 -5.68 4.14 -2.43
CA HIS A 73 -5.22 5.43 -2.88
C HIS A 73 -5.63 6.52 -1.88
N THR A 74 -4.75 7.48 -1.62
CA THR A 74 -4.96 8.49 -0.57
C THR A 74 -5.93 9.59 -0.96
N ALA A 75 -5.95 10.02 -2.23
CA ALA A 75 -6.87 11.06 -2.71
C ALA A 75 -8.27 10.53 -3.07
N SER A 76 -8.38 9.50 -3.90
CA SER A 76 -9.68 8.89 -4.27
C SER A 76 -10.26 7.96 -3.22
N GLY A 77 -9.48 7.45 -2.27
CA GLY A 77 -9.91 6.43 -1.31
C GLY A 77 -10.05 5.03 -1.92
N GLU A 78 -9.91 4.88 -3.22
CA GLU A 78 -10.12 3.63 -3.95
C GLU A 78 -9.14 2.55 -3.49
N ALA A 79 -9.65 1.34 -3.30
CA ALA A 79 -8.84 0.15 -3.07
C ALA A 79 -8.36 -0.43 -4.41
N LEU A 80 -7.04 -0.41 -4.61
CA LEU A 80 -6.41 -0.82 -5.85
C LEU A 80 -6.65 -2.33 -6.12
N PRO A 81 -7.08 -2.72 -7.34
CA PRO A 81 -7.28 -4.12 -7.70
C PRO A 81 -5.99 -4.92 -7.61
N PHE A 82 -6.07 -6.14 -7.06
CA PHE A 82 -4.89 -6.97 -6.76
C PHE A 82 -4.15 -7.46 -8.01
N ASP A 83 -4.84 -7.58 -9.13
CA ASP A 83 -4.35 -8.03 -10.44
C ASP A 83 -3.68 -6.91 -11.25
N HIS A 84 -3.88 -5.64 -10.88
CA HIS A 84 -3.16 -4.52 -11.46
C HIS A 84 -1.69 -4.51 -10.98
N THR A 85 -0.80 -3.88 -11.75
CA THR A 85 0.59 -3.62 -11.34
C THR A 85 0.72 -2.26 -10.68
N LEU A 86 1.73 -2.09 -9.84
CA LEU A 86 2.05 -0.79 -9.25
C LEU A 86 2.36 0.26 -10.34
N GLU A 87 3.03 -0.13 -11.42
CA GLU A 87 3.31 0.72 -12.59
C GLU A 87 2.04 1.29 -13.24
N THR A 88 0.96 0.50 -13.30
CA THR A 88 -0.33 0.94 -13.84
C THR A 88 -0.82 2.18 -13.08
N TRP A 89 -0.73 2.14 -11.74
CA TRP A 89 -1.14 3.22 -10.86
C TRP A 89 -0.17 4.39 -10.82
N LEU A 90 1.13 4.16 -11.07
CA LEU A 90 2.11 5.25 -11.24
C LEU A 90 1.87 6.04 -12.54
N SER A 91 1.24 5.40 -13.54
CA SER A 91 0.99 5.98 -14.86
C SER A 91 -0.46 6.42 -15.06
N ASP A 92 -1.29 6.36 -14.01
CA ASP A 92 -2.69 6.75 -14.07
C ASP A 92 -2.84 8.25 -14.39
N LYS A 93 -3.89 8.61 -15.13
CA LYS A 93 -4.07 9.98 -15.61
C LYS A 93 -4.84 10.86 -14.64
N GLU A 94 -5.75 10.28 -13.86
CA GLU A 94 -6.64 11.02 -12.96
C GLU A 94 -6.09 11.02 -11.54
N TYR A 95 -5.65 9.86 -11.07
CA TYR A 95 -5.15 9.64 -9.71
C TYR A 95 -3.83 8.84 -9.71
N PRO A 96 -2.74 9.40 -10.28
CA PRO A 96 -1.43 8.75 -10.25
C PRO A 96 -0.90 8.61 -8.82
N LEU A 97 -0.34 7.44 -8.54
CA LEU A 97 0.58 7.26 -7.43
C LEU A 97 1.92 7.94 -7.74
N TYR A 98 2.57 8.47 -6.70
CA TYR A 98 3.85 9.15 -6.85
C TYR A 98 4.95 8.42 -6.06
N ASN A 99 6.13 8.28 -6.67
CA ASN A 99 7.31 7.78 -5.96
C ASN A 99 7.73 8.78 -4.88
N GLY A 100 7.60 8.37 -3.62
CA GLY A 100 7.76 9.20 -2.42
C GLY A 100 6.45 9.72 -1.85
N GLY A 101 5.31 9.32 -2.42
CA GLY A 101 3.97 9.68 -1.97
C GLY A 101 3.44 8.77 -0.86
N ASN A 102 2.13 8.87 -0.61
CA ASN A 102 1.44 8.17 0.48
C ASN A 102 0.46 7.15 -0.08
N ILE A 103 0.37 5.99 0.57
CA ILE A 103 -0.64 4.95 0.33
C ILE A 103 -1.19 4.45 1.66
N ILE A 104 -2.42 3.95 1.67
CA ILE A 104 -3.06 3.41 2.87
C ILE A 104 -3.16 1.89 2.73
N LEU A 105 -2.91 1.18 3.81
CA LEU A 105 -3.18 -0.24 3.93
C LEU A 105 -4.29 -0.41 4.98
N GLU A 106 -5.40 -1.05 4.62
CA GLU A 106 -6.55 -1.20 5.52
C GLU A 106 -7.26 -2.54 5.32
N TYR A 107 -7.86 -3.06 6.40
CA TYR A 107 -8.77 -4.19 6.34
C TYR A 107 -10.17 -3.70 5.95
N LEU A 108 -10.61 -4.11 4.76
CA LEU A 108 -11.92 -3.80 4.23
C LEU A 108 -12.74 -5.08 4.08
N ASP A 109 -14.05 -4.97 4.24
CA ASP A 109 -14.95 -6.07 3.91
C ASP A 109 -14.85 -6.41 2.42
N ASN A 110 -15.24 -7.63 2.03
CA ASN A 110 -15.03 -8.14 0.67
C ASN A 110 -15.62 -7.23 -0.42
N GLU A 111 -16.79 -6.65 -0.13
CA GLU A 111 -17.56 -5.80 -1.05
C GLU A 111 -17.10 -4.33 -1.02
N VAL A 112 -16.33 -3.93 0.00
CA VAL A 112 -15.86 -2.56 0.16
C VAL A 112 -14.58 -2.37 -0.64
N LEU A 113 -14.65 -1.47 -1.60
CA LEU A 113 -13.56 -1.14 -2.54
C LEU A 113 -13.08 0.31 -2.39
N PHE A 114 -13.49 1.03 -1.35
CA PHE A 114 -13.01 2.38 -1.11
C PHE A 114 -13.09 2.76 0.39
N ILE A 115 -12.30 3.76 0.78
CA ILE A 115 -12.30 4.38 2.10
C ILE A 115 -12.91 5.79 1.97
N GLU A 116 -13.97 6.08 2.73
CA GLU A 116 -14.63 7.39 2.71
C GLU A 116 -13.78 8.52 3.30
N ASP A 117 -13.11 8.27 4.42
CA ASP A 117 -12.36 9.26 5.18
C ASP A 117 -10.86 8.90 5.23
N THR A 118 -10.16 9.18 4.13
CA THR A 118 -8.71 8.99 4.05
C THR A 118 -7.94 10.00 4.90
N GLU A 119 -8.49 11.19 5.13
CA GLU A 119 -7.86 12.26 5.90
C GLU A 119 -7.59 11.86 7.35
N SER A 120 -8.46 11.04 7.94
CA SER A 120 -8.27 10.50 9.29
C SER A 120 -6.95 9.73 9.48
N TYR A 121 -6.32 9.20 8.42
CA TYR A 121 -5.03 8.52 8.52
C TYR A 121 -3.83 9.47 8.64
N PHE A 122 -4.00 10.74 8.27
CA PHE A 122 -2.95 11.76 8.34
C PHE A 122 -2.93 12.52 9.68
N SER A 123 -3.98 12.38 10.49
CA SER A 123 -4.11 12.97 11.83
C SER A 123 -3.37 12.22 12.93
#